data_AF-A0A4Y2FIA8-F1
#
_entry.id   AF-A0A4Y2FIA8-F1
#
_cell.length_a   1.000
_cell.length_b   1.000
_cell.length_c   1.000
_cell.angle_alpha   90.00
_cell.angle_beta   90.00
_cell.angle_gamma   90.00
#
_symmetry.space_group_name_H-M   'P 1'
#
loop_
_entity.id
_entity.type
_entity.pdbx_description
1 polymer ?
#
loop_
_entity_poly.entity_id
_entity_poly.type
_entity_poly.pdbx_seq_one_letter_code
_entity_poly.pdbx_strand_id
1 'polypeptide(L)'
;MEDAGFQLLNDEEIIAKVRHSPKEDEEDDDEGENDSQVKISNNDAFKCFSKGLAWLEQQEQCDSSELMLLRKLCDRAARQRMINLRQMKLPFKSL
;
A
#
# COMPACT_ATOMS: atom_id res chain seq x y z
N MET A 1 -8.88 31.44 33.38
CA MET A 1 -8.45 30.69 32.19
C MET A 1 -8.02 29.34 32.71
N GLU A 2 -8.94 28.38 32.70
CA GLU A 2 -8.71 27.05 33.26
C GLU A 2 -8.42 26.12 32.08
N ASP A 3 -7.18 25.66 32.07
CA ASP A 3 -6.56 24.78 31.10
C ASP A 3 -7.36 23.48 30.96
N ALA A 4 -7.84 23.18 29.75
CA ALA A 4 -8.53 21.93 29.45
C ALA A 4 -7.50 20.80 29.41
N GLY A 5 -7.05 20.37 30.59
CA GLY A 5 -6.07 19.31 30.74
C GLY A 5 -6.59 17.98 30.19
N PHE A 6 -5.71 17.25 29.50
CA PHE A 6 -6.00 15.90 29.02
C PHE A 6 -6.11 14.94 30.20
N GLN A 7 -7.18 14.13 30.24
CA GLN A 7 -7.32 13.06 31.22
C GLN A 7 -6.27 11.98 30.97
N LEU A 8 -5.48 11.66 31.99
CA LEU A 8 -4.58 10.50 32.00
C LEU A 8 -5.41 9.25 32.24
N LEU A 9 -5.47 8.36 31.25
CA LEU A 9 -6.14 7.07 31.36
C LEU A 9 -5.23 6.06 32.08
N ASN A 10 -5.85 5.19 32.89
CA ASN A 10 -5.14 4.06 33.47
C ASN A 10 -5.01 2.89 32.48
N ASP A 11 -4.20 1.89 32.82
CA ASP A 11 -3.92 0.75 31.94
C ASP A 11 -5.18 -0.05 31.59
N GLU A 12 -6.13 -0.21 32.52
CA GLU A 12 -7.40 -0.89 32.23
C GLU A 12 -8.26 -0.13 31.23
N GLU A 13 -8.31 1.20 31.34
CA GLU A 13 -9.06 2.09 30.44
C GLU A 13 -8.45 2.12 29.05
N ILE A 14 -7.12 2.10 28.94
CA ILE A 14 -6.40 2.02 27.67
C ILE A 14 -6.72 0.68 26.98
N ILE A 15 -6.65 -0.43 27.72
CA ILE A 15 -6.94 -1.77 27.19
C ILE A 15 -8.40 -1.86 26.73
N ALA A 16 -9.34 -1.31 27.51
CA ALA A 16 -10.75 -1.25 27.13
C ALA A 16 -10.93 -0.43 25.84
N LYS A 17 -10.30 0.73 25.73
CA LYS A 17 -10.40 1.59 24.53
C LYS A 17 -9.86 0.88 23.28
N VAL A 18 -8.73 0.18 23.38
CA VAL A 18 -8.13 -0.57 22.27
C VAL A 18 -8.98 -1.78 21.87
N ARG A 19 -9.60 -2.46 22.85
CA ARG A 19 -10.48 -3.63 22.58
C ARG A 19 -11.85 -3.23 22.05
N HIS A 20 -12.33 -2.04 22.40
CA HIS A 20 -13.62 -1.49 21.99
C HIS A 20 -13.54 -0.51 20.83
N SER A 21 -12.34 -0.23 20.29
CA SER A 21 -12.27 0.32 18.94
C SER A 21 -13.04 -0.63 18.04
N PRO A 22 -14.12 -0.17 17.39
CA PRO A 22 -14.67 -0.91 16.26
C PRO A 22 -13.47 -1.21 15.39
N LYS A 23 -13.27 -2.49 15.08
CA LYS A 23 -12.51 -2.79 13.89
C LYS A 23 -13.29 -2.09 12.79
N GLU A 24 -12.82 -0.93 12.35
CA GLU A 24 -12.99 -0.50 10.97
C GLU A 24 -12.16 -1.47 10.10
N ASP A 25 -12.42 -2.78 10.25
CA ASP A 25 -12.48 -3.72 9.15
C ASP A 25 -13.89 -3.54 8.58
N GLU A 26 -14.20 -2.32 8.15
CA GLU A 26 -15.12 -2.14 7.03
C GLU A 26 -14.31 -2.57 5.80
N GLU A 27 -14.17 -3.89 5.67
CA GLU A 27 -14.42 -4.52 4.38
C GLU A 27 -15.89 -4.25 4.05
N ASP A 28 -16.23 -2.99 3.79
CA ASP A 28 -17.47 -2.65 3.11
C ASP A 28 -17.21 -3.03 1.66
N ASP A 29 -17.54 -4.27 1.39
CA ASP A 29 -17.88 -4.79 0.08
C ASP A 29 -19.13 -4.03 -0.42
N ASP A 30 -18.95 -2.73 -0.70
CA ASP A 30 -19.91 -1.96 -1.46
C ASP A 30 -19.78 -2.43 -2.92
N GLU A 31 -20.46 -3.53 -3.21
CA GLU A 31 -20.95 -3.92 -4.53
C GLU A 31 -21.83 -2.79 -5.07
N GLY A 32 -21.20 -1.69 -5.48
CA GLY A 32 -21.89 -0.41 -5.56
C GLY A 32 -21.43 0.54 -6.64
N GLU A 33 -20.45 0.21 -7.50
CA GLU A 33 -20.35 0.92 -8.78
C GLU A 33 -19.55 0.16 -9.84
N ASN A 34 -20.24 -0.03 -10.96
CA ASN A 34 -19.76 -0.52 -12.23
C ASN A 34 -18.57 0.32 -12.75
N ASP A 35 -17.36 -0.07 -12.37
CA ASP A 35 -16.22 0.06 -13.27
C ASP A 35 -15.35 -1.18 -13.06
N SER A 36 -15.32 -2.04 -14.08
CA SER A 36 -14.50 -3.26 -14.09
C SER A 36 -13.02 -2.89 -14.25
N GLN A 37 -12.50 -2.05 -13.35
CA GLN A 37 -11.08 -1.78 -13.19
C GLN A 37 -10.44 -3.07 -12.69
N VAL A 38 -9.97 -3.87 -13.64
CA VAL A 38 -9.08 -5.00 -13.37
C VAL A 38 -7.92 -4.46 -12.52
N LYS A 39 -7.96 -4.72 -11.21
CA LYS A 39 -6.88 -4.34 -10.30
C LYS A 39 -5.61 -5.05 -10.75
N ILE A 40 -4.68 -4.31 -11.36
CA ILE A 40 -3.41 -4.86 -11.85
C ILE A 40 -2.59 -5.31 -10.64
N SER A 41 -2.12 -6.57 -10.66
CA SER A 41 -1.28 -7.09 -9.59
C SER A 41 0.07 -6.36 -9.54
N ASN A 42 0.70 -6.28 -8.36
CA ASN A 42 2.04 -5.70 -8.23
C ASN A 42 3.09 -6.39 -9.13
N ASN A 43 2.90 -7.68 -9.44
CA ASN A 43 3.77 -8.41 -10.35
C ASN A 43 3.58 -7.95 -11.80
N ASP A 44 2.34 -7.77 -12.23
CA ASP A 44 2.02 -7.36 -13.59
C ASP A 44 2.39 -5.89 -13.81
N ALA A 45 2.14 -5.02 -12.83
CA ALA A 45 2.61 -3.64 -12.84
C ALA A 45 4.14 -3.56 -13.01
N PHE A 46 4.90 -4.37 -12.24
CA PHE A 46 6.36 -4.43 -12.37
C PHE A 46 6.80 -4.88 -13.77
N LYS A 47 6.17 -5.93 -14.33
CA LYS A 47 6.48 -6.41 -15.69
C LYS A 47 6.17 -5.34 -16.75
N CYS A 48 5.03 -4.65 -16.62
CA CYS A 48 4.63 -3.60 -17.54
C CYS A 48 5.60 -2.43 -17.52
N PHE A 49 5.93 -1.90 -16.34
CA PHE A 49 6.91 -0.80 -16.23
C PHE A 49 8.29 -1.22 -16.72
N SER A 50 8.73 -2.45 -16.44
CA SER A 50 10.03 -2.96 -16.92
C SER A 50 10.08 -3.02 -18.46
N LYS A 51 9.00 -3.48 -19.10
CA LYS A 51 8.88 -3.50 -20.56
C LYS A 51 8.84 -2.09 -21.15
N GLY A 52 8.06 -1.19 -20.52
CA GLY A 52 7.98 0.20 -20.93
C GLY A 52 9.33 0.91 -20.82
N LEU A 53 10.10 0.62 -19.76
CA LEU A 53 11.44 1.18 -19.55
C LEU A 53 12.39 0.72 -20.64
N ALA A 54 12.44 -0.58 -20.94
CA ALA A 54 13.27 -1.12 -22.00
C ALA A 54 12.91 -0.57 -23.39
N TRP A 55 11.63 -0.29 -23.65
CA TRP A 55 11.18 0.35 -24.88
C TRP A 55 11.59 1.83 -24.93
N LEU A 56 11.45 2.55 -23.82
CA LEU A 56 11.75 3.98 -23.72
C LEU A 56 13.25 4.25 -23.88
N GLU A 57 14.10 3.39 -23.32
CA GLU A 57 15.57 3.43 -23.47
C GLU A 57 16.05 3.29 -24.92
N GLN A 58 15.23 2.71 -25.82
CA GLN A 58 15.54 2.56 -27.24
C GLN A 58 15.16 3.77 -28.09
N GLN A 59 14.42 4.74 -27.53
CA GLN A 59 13.97 5.91 -28.28
C GLN A 59 15.13 6.91 -28.45
N GLU A 60 15.33 7.38 -29.69
CA GLU A 60 16.46 8.24 -30.09
C GLU A 60 16.43 9.63 -29.43
N GLN A 61 15.23 10.11 -29.04
CA GLN A 61 15.01 11.39 -28.35
C GLN A 61 14.29 11.19 -27.02
N CYS A 62 14.75 10.26 -26.20
CA CYS A 62 14.15 10.05 -24.91
C CYS A 62 14.47 11.18 -23.91
N ASP A 63 13.44 11.76 -23.28
CA ASP A 63 13.64 12.73 -22.21
C ASP A 63 14.11 12.01 -20.92
N SER A 64 15.26 12.46 -20.41
CA SER A 64 15.82 12.02 -19.13
C SER A 64 14.82 12.08 -17.97
N SER A 65 13.89 13.03 -17.99
CA SER A 65 12.88 13.19 -16.94
C SER A 65 11.84 12.04 -16.98
N GLU A 66 11.43 11.63 -18.17
CA GLU A 66 10.51 10.51 -18.43
C GLU A 66 11.15 9.18 -18.03
N LEU A 67 12.43 8.96 -18.39
CA LEU A 67 13.21 7.79 -17.96
C LEU A 67 13.28 7.68 -16.44
N MET A 68 13.63 8.78 -15.77
CA MET A 68 13.76 8.80 -14.32
C MET A 68 12.42 8.57 -13.62
N LEU A 69 11.32 9.10 -14.17
CA LEU A 69 9.99 8.83 -13.65
C LEU A 69 9.63 7.34 -13.77
N LEU A 70 9.82 6.75 -14.94
CA LEU A 70 9.47 5.35 -15.19
C LEU A 70 10.32 4.37 -14.36
N ARG A 71 11.61 4.70 -14.16
CA ARG A 71 12.50 3.93 -13.28
C ARG A 71 12.03 3.95 -11.82
N LYS A 72 11.60 5.11 -11.31
CA LYS A 72 11.01 5.22 -9.96
C LYS A 72 9.74 4.39 -9.80
N LEU A 73 8.91 4.32 -10.84
CA LEU A 73 7.70 3.48 -10.84
C LEU A 73 8.04 1.98 -10.85
N CYS A 74 9.04 1.56 -11.63
CA CYS A 74 9.57 0.19 -11.58
C CYS A 74 10.03 -0.18 -10.16
N ASP A 75 10.84 0.68 -9.54
CA ASP A 75 11.37 0.44 -8.21
C ASP A 75 10.27 0.37 -7.15
N ARG A 76 9.23 1.21 -7.28
CA ARG A 76 8.06 1.18 -6.39
C ARG A 76 7.32 -0.15 -6.50
N ALA A 77 7.05 -0.62 -7.72
CA ALA A 77 6.39 -1.91 -7.94
C ALA A 77 7.24 -3.08 -7.44
N ALA A 78 8.57 -3.02 -7.62
CA ALA A 78 9.50 -4.02 -7.10
C ALA A 78 9.49 -4.09 -5.56
N ARG A 79 9.55 -2.92 -4.89
CA ARG A 79 9.44 -2.85 -3.42
C ARG A 79 8.13 -3.42 -2.92
N GLN A 80 7.01 -3.07 -3.55
CA GLN A 80 5.70 -3.58 -3.15
C GLN A 80 5.59 -5.09 -3.33
N ARG A 81 6.12 -5.63 -4.44
CA ARG A 81 6.23 -7.09 -4.66
C ARG A 81 7.02 -7.75 -3.54
N MET A 82 8.15 -7.17 -3.12
CA MET A 82 8.96 -7.73 -2.04
C MET A 82 8.26 -7.69 -0.67
N ILE A 83 7.54 -6.62 -0.37
CA ILE A 83 6.78 -6.49 0.89
C ILE A 83 5.68 -7.57 0.96
N ASN A 84 4.89 -7.73 -0.11
CA ASN A 84 3.84 -8.76 -0.16
C ASN A 84 4.43 -10.17 0.00
N LEU A 85 5.57 -10.46 -0.66
CA LEU A 85 6.26 -11.75 -0.51
C LEU A 85 6.79 -11.98 0.91
N ARG A 86 7.13 -10.92 1.66
CA ARG A 86 7.56 -11.02 3.06
C ARG A 86 6.38 -11.22 4.01
N GLN A 87 5.27 -10.51 3.78
CA GLN A 87 4.04 -10.68 4.57
C GLN A 87 3.49 -12.11 4.47
N MET A 88 3.45 -12.69 3.27
CA MET A 88 3.02 -14.09 3.10
C MET A 88 3.92 -15.13 3.77
N LYS A 89 5.17 -14.78 4.10
CA LYS A 89 6.14 -15.69 4.73
C LYS A 89 6.10 -15.66 6.25
N LEU A 90 5.34 -14.77 6.87
CA LEU A 90 5.17 -14.77 8.31
C LEU A 90 4.12 -15.83 8.66
N PRO A 91 4.48 -16.95 9.31
CA PRO A 91 3.48 -17.85 9.83
C PRO A 91 2.67 -17.07 10.86
N PHE A 92 1.36 -16.97 10.64
CA PHE A 92 0.43 -16.62 11.70
C PHE A 92 0.68 -17.61 12.84
N LYS A 93 1.32 -17.15 13.91
CA LYS A 93 1.42 -17.95 15.13
C LYS A 93 0.02 -17.96 15.70
N SER A 94 -0.69 -19.07 15.51
CA SER A 94 -1.94 -19.31 16.24
C SER A 94 -1.61 -19.23 17.72
N LEU A 95 -2.27 -18.30 18.42
CA LEU A 95 -2.24 -18.21 19.88
C LEU A 95 -3.13 -19.31 20.47
#